data_AF-A0A3D5GP06-F1
#
_entry.id   AF-A0A3D5GP06-F1
#
_cell.length_a   1.000
_cell.length_b   1.000
_cell.length_c   1.000
_cell.angle_alpha   90.00
_cell.angle_beta   90.00
_cell.angle_gamma   90.00
#
_symmetry.space_group_name_H-M   'P 1'
#
loop_
_entity.id
_entity.type
_entity.pdbx_description
1 polymer ?
#
loop_
_entity_poly.entity_id
_entity_poly.type
_entity_poly.pdbx_seq_one_letter_code
_entity_poly.pdbx_strand_id
1 'polypeptide(L)'
;AVHMGALANFRELASVPDEFTILFLQGGATLQFGQVPMNLLAPGETAGYVDTGAWGGKALSEARVVADVYDAWSGTENGFTRMPSRDEILVKDGSRFIHLASNETIGGIRFSDFPELDLPLVADMSSDFLSRPIDWGRFDLVYGG
;
A
#
# COMPACT_ATOMS: atom_id res chain seq x y z
N ALA A 1 -16.26 -19.29 -16.43
CA ALA A 1 -17.41 -19.07 -15.53
C ALA A 1 -16.94 -18.64 -14.14
N VAL A 2 -16.22 -19.49 -13.39
CA VAL A 2 -15.80 -19.19 -11.99
C VAL A 2 -15.00 -17.90 -11.85
N HIS A 3 -14.01 -17.65 -12.71
CA HIS A 3 -13.16 -16.45 -12.66
C HIS A 3 -13.97 -15.14 -12.79
N MET A 4 -14.84 -15.03 -13.81
CA MET A 4 -15.66 -13.83 -14.01
C MET A 4 -16.68 -13.63 -12.90
N GLY A 5 -17.25 -14.73 -12.37
CA GLY A 5 -18.13 -14.66 -11.20
C GLY A 5 -17.40 -14.15 -9.94
N ALA A 6 -16.17 -14.60 -9.71
CA ALA A 6 -15.35 -14.11 -8.60
C ALA A 6 -15.02 -12.62 -8.74
N LEU A 7 -14.70 -12.14 -9.94
CA LEU A 7 -14.47 -10.72 -10.20
C LEU A 7 -15.73 -9.88 -9.92
N ALA A 8 -16.90 -10.32 -10.40
CA ALA A 8 -18.17 -9.62 -10.18
C ALA A 8 -18.54 -9.58 -8.68
N ASN A 9 -18.45 -10.71 -7.99
CA ASN A 9 -18.74 -10.79 -6.56
C ASN A 9 -17.78 -9.92 -5.74
N PHE A 10 -16.49 -9.91 -6.10
CA PHE A 10 -15.51 -9.08 -5.41
C PHE A 10 -15.78 -7.59 -5.64
N ARG A 11 -16.08 -7.19 -6.89
CA ARG A 11 -16.47 -5.82 -7.23
C ARG A 11 -17.65 -5.34 -6.40
N GLU A 12 -18.69 -6.16 -6.31
CA GLU A 12 -19.89 -5.87 -5.50
C GLU A 12 -19.54 -5.78 -4.01
N LEU A 13 -18.88 -6.80 -3.45
CA LEU A 13 -18.57 -6.89 -2.02
C LEU A 13 -17.70 -5.72 -1.53
N ALA A 14 -16.65 -5.38 -2.29
CA ALA A 14 -15.71 -4.34 -1.92
C ALA A 14 -16.09 -2.96 -2.48
N SER A 15 -17.24 -2.84 -3.16
CA SER A 15 -17.71 -1.61 -3.82
C SER A 15 -16.65 -0.99 -4.75
N VAL A 16 -15.98 -1.84 -5.53
CA VAL A 16 -14.88 -1.42 -6.42
C VAL A 16 -15.44 -0.57 -7.57
N PRO A 17 -14.99 0.68 -7.76
CA PRO A 17 -15.43 1.54 -8.85
C PRO A 17 -14.98 1.02 -10.22
N ASP A 18 -15.73 1.34 -11.28
CA ASP A 18 -15.50 0.81 -12.63
C ASP A 18 -14.13 1.20 -13.21
N GLU A 19 -13.54 2.29 -12.73
CA GLU A 19 -12.20 2.76 -13.09
C GLU A 19 -11.06 1.88 -12.54
N PHE A 20 -11.33 1.02 -11.55
CA PHE A 20 -10.35 0.06 -11.02
C PHE A 20 -10.42 -1.29 -11.75
N THR A 21 -9.25 -1.87 -12.00
CA THR A 21 -9.13 -3.24 -12.52
C THR A 21 -8.82 -4.21 -11.37
N ILE A 22 -9.56 -5.32 -11.30
CA ILE A 22 -9.33 -6.37 -10.29
C ILE A 22 -8.46 -7.46 -10.92
N LEU A 23 -7.36 -7.81 -10.25
CA LEU A 23 -6.44 -8.86 -10.66
C LEU A 23 -6.34 -9.95 -9.59
N PHE A 24 -6.41 -11.21 -10.02
CA PHE A 24 -6.05 -12.37 -9.20
C PHE A 24 -4.68 -12.87 -9.64
N LEU A 25 -3.67 -12.71 -8.79
CA LEU A 25 -2.26 -12.97 -9.11
C LEU A 25 -1.68 -14.07 -8.21
N GLN A 26 -0.72 -14.80 -8.74
CA GLN A 26 0.13 -15.72 -7.97
C GLN A 26 1.31 -14.98 -7.33
N GLY A 27 1.93 -15.56 -6.30
CA GLY A 27 3.18 -15.05 -5.71
C GLY A 27 3.03 -14.31 -4.38
N GLY A 28 1.81 -14.12 -3.89
CA GLY A 28 1.52 -13.48 -2.61
C GLY A 28 1.90 -11.99 -2.56
N ALA A 29 1.68 -11.37 -1.40
CA ALA A 29 1.97 -9.94 -1.18
C ALA A 29 3.45 -9.59 -1.35
N THR A 30 4.36 -10.47 -0.94
CA THR A 30 5.81 -10.23 -1.04
C THR A 30 6.26 -9.99 -2.49
N LEU A 31 5.67 -10.67 -3.48
CA LEU A 31 5.99 -10.41 -4.88
C LEU A 31 5.53 -9.02 -5.32
N GLN A 32 4.43 -8.51 -4.73
CA GLN A 32 3.92 -7.17 -5.04
C GLN A 32 4.87 -6.06 -4.58
N PHE A 33 5.68 -6.29 -3.54
CA PHE A 33 6.60 -5.29 -3.01
C PHE A 33 7.57 -4.73 -4.07
N GLY A 34 8.08 -5.60 -4.95
CA GLY A 34 8.88 -5.19 -6.10
C GLY A 34 8.02 -4.81 -7.32
N GLN A 35 6.87 -5.48 -7.54
CA GLN A 35 6.04 -5.22 -8.73
C GLN A 35 5.38 -3.84 -8.71
N VAL A 36 4.98 -3.34 -7.54
CA VAL A 36 4.38 -2.01 -7.39
C VAL A 36 5.27 -0.91 -8.00
N PRO A 37 6.52 -0.69 -7.55
CA PRO A 37 7.36 0.35 -8.12
C PRO A 37 7.73 0.06 -9.58
N MET A 38 7.93 -1.20 -9.98
CA MET A 38 8.22 -1.53 -11.39
C MET A 38 7.10 -1.17 -12.37
N ASN A 39 5.84 -1.11 -11.90
CA ASN A 39 4.69 -0.77 -12.74
C ASN A 39 4.26 0.70 -12.60
N LEU A 40 4.47 1.30 -11.43
CA LEU A 40 3.96 2.64 -11.11
C LEU A 40 5.01 3.74 -11.20
N LEU A 41 6.30 3.41 -11.32
CA LEU A 41 7.38 4.39 -11.45
C LEU A 41 8.08 4.25 -12.80
N ALA A 42 8.08 5.34 -13.57
CA ALA A 42 8.94 5.49 -14.74
C ALA A 42 10.38 5.87 -14.33
N PRO A 43 11.37 5.75 -15.24
CA PRO A 43 12.74 6.16 -14.96
C PRO A 43 12.83 7.64 -14.50
N GLY A 44 13.43 7.86 -13.33
CA GLY A 44 13.56 9.19 -12.72
C GLY A 44 12.39 9.61 -11.82
N GLU A 45 11.36 8.77 -11.69
CA GLU A 45 10.26 8.98 -10.75
C GLU A 45 10.57 8.33 -9.39
N THR A 46 9.92 8.81 -8.35
CA THR A 46 10.11 8.36 -6.96
C THR A 46 8.78 8.15 -6.26
N ALA A 47 8.81 7.36 -5.19
CA ALA A 47 7.71 7.25 -4.24
C ALA A 47 8.23 7.19 -2.80
N GLY A 48 7.36 7.59 -1.86
CA GLY A 48 7.63 7.49 -0.43
C GLY A 48 7.03 6.22 0.15
N TYR A 49 7.72 5.62 1.12
CA TYR A 49 7.26 4.42 1.82
C TYR A 49 7.19 4.68 3.32
N VAL A 50 6.09 4.28 3.94
CA VAL A 50 5.87 4.37 5.37
C VAL A 50 6.20 3.03 6.01
N ASP A 51 7.30 2.99 6.75
CA ASP A 51 7.76 1.81 7.48
C ASP A 51 7.21 1.82 8.91
N THR A 52 6.09 1.13 9.11
CA THR A 52 5.45 0.96 10.41
C THR A 52 5.75 -0.39 11.06
N GLY A 53 6.56 -1.25 10.43
CA GLY A 53 6.87 -2.56 10.98
C GLY A 53 7.43 -3.55 9.96
N ALA A 54 7.06 -4.82 10.16
CA ALA A 54 7.69 -5.93 9.43
C ALA A 54 7.35 -5.93 7.94
N TRP A 55 6.16 -5.50 7.55
CA TRP A 55 5.70 -5.51 6.16
C TRP A 55 6.05 -4.22 5.44
N GLY A 56 5.87 -3.06 6.07
CA GLY A 56 6.30 -1.77 5.54
C GLY A 56 7.81 -1.74 5.28
N GLY A 57 8.62 -2.18 6.24
CA GLY A 57 10.08 -2.26 6.08
C GLY A 57 10.52 -3.24 4.97
N LYS A 58 9.85 -4.38 4.83
CA LYS A 58 10.11 -5.32 3.71
C LYS A 58 9.72 -4.73 2.36
N ALA A 59 8.56 -4.06 2.29
CA ALA A 59 8.11 -3.42 1.06
C ALA A 59 9.10 -2.36 0.59
N LEU A 60 9.58 -1.50 1.51
CA LEU A 60 10.60 -0.50 1.23
C LEU A 60 11.94 -1.13 0.81
N SER A 61 12.36 -2.20 1.49
CA SER A 61 13.61 -2.90 1.15
C SER A 61 13.58 -3.48 -0.27
N GLU A 62 12.50 -4.14 -0.67
CA GLU A 62 12.36 -4.71 -2.02
C GLU A 62 12.20 -3.61 -3.08
N ALA A 63 11.45 -2.55 -2.78
CA ALA A 63 11.27 -1.43 -3.71
C ALA A 63 12.60 -0.74 -4.05
N ARG A 64 13.52 -0.60 -3.08
CA ARG A 64 14.87 -0.03 -3.28
C ARG A 64 15.74 -0.85 -4.22
N VAL A 65 15.44 -2.13 -4.44
CA VAL A 65 16.20 -2.97 -5.39
C VAL A 65 15.91 -2.54 -6.83
N VAL A 66 14.71 -2.01 -7.11
CA VAL A 66 14.19 -1.83 -8.47
C VAL A 66 13.88 -0.37 -8.83
N ALA A 67 13.77 0.53 -7.85
CA ALA A 67 13.44 1.94 -8.08
C ALA A 67 14.09 2.88 -7.04
N ASP A 68 14.16 4.17 -7.37
CA ASP A 68 14.54 5.22 -6.42
C ASP A 68 13.33 5.55 -5.54
N VAL A 69 13.35 5.06 -4.30
CA VAL A 69 12.29 5.25 -3.32
C VAL A 69 12.89 5.69 -2.00
N TYR A 70 12.13 6.43 -1.21
CA TYR A 70 12.61 6.98 0.04
C TYR A 70 11.71 6.61 1.22
N ASP A 71 12.32 6.68 2.39
CA ASP A 71 11.63 6.54 3.67
C ASP A 71 10.81 7.82 3.91
N ALA A 72 9.50 7.71 3.77
CA ALA A 72 8.58 8.82 4.04
C ALA A 72 8.35 8.99 5.55
N TRP A 73 8.43 7.88 6.29
CA TRP A 73 8.40 7.83 7.73
C TRP A 73 8.81 6.43 8.20
N SER A 74 9.55 6.33 9.31
CA SER A 74 9.90 5.05 9.94
C SER A 74 9.60 5.03 11.43
N GLY A 75 8.98 3.93 11.88
CA GLY A 75 8.73 3.62 13.28
C GLY A 75 9.95 3.09 14.03
N THR A 76 11.12 3.01 13.40
CA THR A 76 12.34 2.48 14.04
C THR A 76 12.66 3.22 15.33
N GLU A 77 12.54 4.55 15.36
CA GLU A 77 12.85 5.36 16.56
C GLU A 77 11.86 5.17 17.71
N ASN A 78 10.64 4.72 17.42
CA ASN A 78 9.59 4.51 18.41
C ASN A 78 9.29 3.02 18.67
N GLY A 79 10.13 2.13 18.13
CA GLY A 79 9.98 0.68 18.29
C GLY A 79 8.72 0.10 17.63
N PHE A 80 8.20 0.74 16.58
CA PHE A 80 7.00 0.31 15.84
C PHE A 80 5.74 0.21 16.72
N THR A 81 5.56 1.15 17.63
CA THR A 81 4.46 1.13 18.63
C THR A 81 3.24 1.96 18.22
N ARG A 82 3.32 2.72 17.11
CA ARG A 82 2.24 3.57 16.61
C ARG A 82 2.34 3.80 15.11
N MET A 83 1.25 4.26 14.52
CA MET A 83 1.23 4.81 13.16
C MET A 83 1.68 6.28 13.15
N PRO A 84 2.20 6.80 12.02
CA PRO A 84 2.43 8.23 11.84
C PRO A 84 1.12 9.00 11.74
N SER A 85 1.15 10.24 12.19
CA SER A 85 0.20 11.27 11.76
C SER A 85 0.56 11.81 10.38
N ARG A 86 -0.39 12.49 9.73
CA ARG A 86 -0.20 13.09 8.40
C ARG A 86 1.04 13.97 8.32
N ASP A 87 1.28 14.82 9.32
CA ASP A 87 2.37 15.81 9.30
C ASP A 87 3.76 15.21 9.51
N GLU A 88 3.83 13.95 9.93
CA GLU A 88 5.09 13.22 10.07
C GLU A 88 5.52 12.53 8.76
N ILE A 89 4.62 12.42 7.78
CA ILE A 89 4.91 11.76 6.51
C ILE A 89 5.57 12.75 5.57
N LEU A 90 6.84 12.49 5.25
CA LEU A 90 7.59 13.25 4.26
C LEU A 90 7.05 12.96 2.85
N VAL A 91 6.58 14.01 2.19
CA VAL A 91 6.22 13.98 0.77
C VAL A 91 7.24 14.84 0.01
N LYS A 92 8.10 14.21 -0.78
CA LYS A 92 9.04 14.91 -1.65
C LYS A 92 8.33 15.42 -2.91
N ASP A 93 8.83 16.52 -3.45
CA ASP A 93 8.38 17.03 -4.75
C ASP A 93 8.59 15.96 -5.84
N GLY A 94 7.56 15.75 -6.67
CA GLY A 94 7.59 14.77 -7.75
C GLY A 94 7.32 13.32 -7.31
N SER A 95 7.02 13.06 -6.04
CA SER A 95 6.55 11.75 -5.59
C SER A 95 5.27 11.33 -6.31
N ARG A 96 5.23 10.07 -6.77
CA ARG A 96 4.06 9.51 -7.46
C ARG A 96 2.99 8.99 -6.51
N PHE A 97 3.41 8.36 -5.42
CA PHE A 97 2.50 7.82 -4.41
C PHE A 97 3.21 7.71 -3.05
N ILE A 98 2.41 7.43 -2.02
CA ILE A 98 2.90 6.94 -0.74
C ILE A 98 2.44 5.49 -0.53
N HIS A 99 3.40 4.59 -0.28
CA HIS A 99 3.13 3.20 0.07
C HIS A 99 3.04 3.02 1.58
N LEU A 100 2.07 2.21 2.04
CA LEU A 100 1.92 1.83 3.44
C LEU A 100 1.37 0.41 3.59
N ALA A 101 1.59 -0.20 4.75
CA ALA A 101 0.80 -1.33 5.22
C ALA A 101 -0.36 -0.81 6.10
N SER A 102 -1.60 -1.17 5.77
CA SER A 102 -2.78 -0.76 6.53
C SER A 102 -2.79 -1.35 7.95
N ASN A 103 -2.24 -2.55 8.10
CA ASN A 103 -2.14 -3.30 9.35
C ASN A 103 -0.81 -4.08 9.39
N GLU A 104 -0.08 -3.91 10.49
CA GLU A 104 1.16 -4.64 10.79
C GLU A 104 0.87 -5.79 11.75
N THR A 105 0.80 -7.02 11.22
CA THR A 105 0.38 -8.19 12.02
C THR A 105 1.31 -8.52 13.17
N ILE A 106 2.62 -8.28 13.02
CA ILE A 106 3.60 -8.60 14.06
C ILE A 106 3.57 -7.55 15.18
N GLY A 107 3.47 -6.27 14.82
CA GLY A 107 3.38 -5.18 15.80
C GLY A 107 1.99 -5.03 16.42
N GLY A 108 0.96 -5.59 15.79
CA GLY A 108 -0.43 -5.44 16.23
C GLY A 108 -0.95 -4.01 16.13
N ILE A 109 -0.38 -3.21 15.22
CA ILE A 109 -0.78 -1.81 14.99
C ILE A 109 -1.44 -1.67 13.62
N ARG A 110 -2.40 -0.76 13.52
CA ARG A 110 -3.13 -0.47 12.28
C ARG A 110 -3.40 1.00 12.09
N PHE A 111 -3.55 1.43 10.84
CA PHE A 111 -4.14 2.72 10.53
C PHE A 111 -5.64 2.67 10.82
N SER A 112 -6.06 3.40 11.86
CA SER A 112 -7.49 3.63 12.13
C SER A 112 -8.14 4.34 10.95
N ASP A 113 -7.46 5.37 10.45
CA ASP A 113 -7.76 6.13 9.25
C ASP A 113 -6.46 6.34 8.46
N PHE A 114 -6.56 6.50 7.14
CA PHE A 114 -5.41 6.75 6.29
C PHE A 114 -5.02 8.24 6.29
N PRO A 115 -3.73 8.59 6.11
CA PRO A 115 -3.27 9.98 6.09
C PRO A 115 -3.80 10.74 4.86
N GLU A 116 -4.33 11.95 5.06
CA GLU A 116 -4.80 12.82 3.97
C GLU A 116 -3.62 13.52 3.31
N LEU A 117 -3.32 13.12 2.08
CA LEU A 117 -2.19 13.60 1.29
C LEU A 117 -2.69 14.05 -0.09
N ASP A 118 -1.98 15.00 -0.69
CA ASP A 118 -2.25 15.48 -2.06
C ASP A 118 -1.73 14.51 -3.15
N LEU A 119 -1.50 13.25 -2.77
CA LEU A 119 -1.01 12.17 -3.62
C LEU A 119 -1.77 10.88 -3.31
N PRO A 120 -1.92 9.99 -4.29
CA PRO A 120 -2.57 8.70 -4.08
C PRO A 120 -1.76 7.80 -3.15
N LEU A 121 -2.48 6.90 -2.47
CA LEU A 121 -1.90 5.86 -1.63
C LEU A 121 -1.77 4.54 -2.39
N VAL A 122 -0.75 3.76 -2.03
CA VAL A 122 -0.66 2.34 -2.36
C VAL A 122 -0.64 1.55 -1.06
N ALA A 123 -1.52 0.57 -0.91
CA ALA A 123 -1.69 -0.14 0.35
C ALA A 123 -1.51 -1.65 0.25
N ASP A 124 -0.63 -2.18 1.09
CA ASP A 124 -0.69 -3.57 1.53
C ASP A 124 -1.81 -3.71 2.56
N MET A 125 -2.87 -4.41 2.19
CA MET A 125 -4.01 -4.73 3.06
C MET A 125 -4.10 -6.22 3.38
N SER A 126 -3.02 -7.00 3.21
CA SER A 126 -3.05 -8.48 3.29
C SER A 126 -3.68 -9.04 4.56
N SER A 127 -3.60 -8.31 5.67
CA SER A 127 -4.08 -8.78 6.98
C SER A 127 -5.33 -8.08 7.51
N ASP A 128 -5.87 -7.10 6.79
CA ASP A 128 -7.14 -6.46 7.12
C ASP A 128 -8.07 -6.28 5.90
N PHE A 129 -7.77 -6.93 4.77
CA PHE A 129 -8.56 -6.86 3.54
C PHE A 129 -10.00 -7.30 3.81
N LEU A 130 -10.96 -6.50 3.33
CA LEU A 130 -12.40 -6.71 3.54
C LEU A 130 -12.87 -6.69 5.01
N SER A 131 -12.02 -6.31 5.97
CA SER A 131 -12.44 -6.11 7.38
C SER A 131 -13.22 -4.81 7.59
N ARG A 132 -13.11 -3.87 6.65
CA ARG A 132 -13.79 -2.57 6.61
C ARG A 132 -13.98 -2.12 5.15
N PRO A 133 -14.90 -1.17 4.87
CA PRO A 133 -14.99 -0.53 3.56
C PRO A 133 -13.66 0.11 3.13
N ILE A 134 -13.38 0.05 1.83
CA ILE A 134 -12.21 0.70 1.22
C ILE A 134 -12.67 2.01 0.60
N ASP A 135 -12.00 3.10 0.96
CA ASP A 135 -12.20 4.40 0.31
C ASP A 135 -11.34 4.48 -0.96
N TRP A 136 -11.87 3.94 -2.05
CA TRP A 136 -11.18 3.83 -3.34
C TRP A 136 -10.69 5.16 -3.90
N GLY A 137 -11.30 6.29 -3.53
CA GLY A 137 -10.86 7.61 -3.98
C GLY A 137 -9.48 8.04 -3.43
N ARG A 138 -8.94 7.30 -2.47
CA ARG A 138 -7.64 7.59 -1.84
C ARG A 138 -6.49 6.74 -2.38
N PHE A 139 -6.78 5.67 -3.11
CA PHE A 139 -5.79 4.67 -3.50
C PHE A 139 -5.67 4.57 -5.00
N ASP A 140 -4.45 4.46 -5.52
CA ASP A 140 -4.23 4.02 -6.91
C ASP A 140 -4.09 2.51 -7.00
N LEU A 141 -3.65 1.86 -5.92
CA LEU A 141 -3.47 0.42 -5.86
C LEU A 141 -3.68 -0.10 -4.43
N VAL A 142 -4.48 -1.15 -4.31
CA VAL A 142 -4.62 -1.93 -3.09
C VAL A 142 -4.36 -3.39 -3.42
N TYR A 143 -3.60 -4.08 -2.58
CA TYR A 143 -3.33 -5.51 -2.72
C TYR A 143 -3.39 -6.22 -1.38
N GLY A 144 -3.64 -7.53 -1.42
CA GLY A 144 -3.58 -8.41 -0.26
C GLY A 144 -3.30 -9.85 -0.69
N GLY A 145 -2.49 -10.58 0.07
CA GLY A 145 -2.15 -11.98 -0.24
C GLY A 145 -1.31 -12.68 0.80
#